data_AF-A0A1C9JBQ3-F1
#
_entry.id   AF-A0A1C9JBQ3-F1
#
_cell.length_a   1.000
_cell.length_b   1.000
_cell.length_c   1.000
_cell.angle_alpha   90.00
_cell.angle_beta   90.00
_cell.angle_gamma   90.00
#
_symmetry.space_group_name_H-M   'P 1'
#
loop_
_entity.id
_entity.type
_entity.pdbx_description
1 polymer ?
#
loop_
_entity_poly.entity_id
_entity_poly.type
_entity_poly.pdbx_seq_one_letter_code
_entity_poly.pdbx_strand_id
1 'polypeptide(L)'
;MFYPLLNILKNKKIPCILFENVEGLVNLKKGQVFNTILTHLNDLNYECFWKVLNCSDYGIPQNRKRLFIVGFHESILHKNDSHKFEFPPKTSLKYNLSEGLGRPFNQQIARTIPVGGRNSPLDDRQNWDGYTLLQSQTEYRLSIQDCLLLQNFQTSFQFCGCQTSQYKQIGNTIPTNLSFVLGEQIIKYLKQKKYFQTKKRGSNPQIQYRKTPYLNYGQFGECMIKAQLLCFQNQHIRTAFG
;
A
#
# COMPACT_ATOMS: atom_id res chain seq x y z
N MET A 1 -17.03 -7.54 3.42
CA MET A 1 -15.78 -8.08 2.84
C MET A 1 -14.85 -8.70 3.90
N PHE A 2 -14.77 -8.19 5.12
CA PHE A 2 -13.87 -8.71 6.17
C PHE A 2 -14.18 -10.16 6.64
N TYR A 3 -15.43 -10.49 6.99
CA TYR A 3 -15.75 -11.83 7.53
C TYR A 3 -15.43 -13.00 6.58
N PRO A 4 -15.71 -12.95 5.27
CA PRO A 4 -15.27 -13.99 4.33
C PRO A 4 -13.75 -14.23 4.34
N LEU A 5 -12.97 -13.16 4.56
CA LEU A 5 -11.51 -13.24 4.61
C LEU A 5 -11.03 -14.03 5.84
N LEU A 6 -11.71 -13.90 6.99
CA LEU A 6 -11.38 -14.68 8.19
C LEU A 6 -11.46 -16.18 7.93
N ASN A 7 -12.42 -16.63 7.11
CA ASN A 7 -12.51 -18.05 6.74
C ASN A 7 -11.29 -18.49 5.89
N ILE A 8 -10.81 -17.64 5.00
CA ILE A 8 -9.58 -17.90 4.24
C ILE A 8 -8.39 -17.98 5.19
N LEU A 9 -8.24 -17.00 6.09
CA LEU A 9 -7.13 -16.95 7.05
C LEU A 9 -7.11 -18.16 7.98
N LYS A 10 -8.28 -18.57 8.50
CA LYS A 10 -8.44 -19.73 9.36
C LYS A 10 -7.99 -21.02 8.69
N ASN A 11 -8.38 -21.23 7.44
CA ASN A 11 -8.10 -22.46 6.70
C ASN A 11 -6.69 -22.49 6.11
N LYS A 12 -6.20 -21.34 5.62
CA LYS A 12 -4.91 -21.25 4.92
C LYS A 12 -3.75 -20.94 5.86
N LYS A 13 -3.99 -20.36 7.05
CA LYS A 13 -2.94 -19.96 8.01
C LYS A 13 -1.80 -19.20 7.32
N ILE A 14 -2.18 -18.15 6.59
CA ILE A 14 -1.24 -17.36 5.76
C ILE A 14 -0.14 -16.81 6.67
N PRO A 15 1.15 -17.10 6.42
CA PRO A 15 2.24 -16.69 7.31
C PRO A 15 2.32 -15.19 7.61
N CYS A 16 2.10 -14.35 6.60
CA CYS A 16 2.13 -12.90 6.71
C CYS A 16 0.92 -12.32 5.97
N ILE A 17 0.21 -11.41 6.61
CA ILE A 17 -0.93 -10.69 6.05
C ILE A 17 -0.66 -9.20 6.06
N LEU A 18 -1.19 -8.50 5.06
CA LEU A 18 -1.19 -7.05 4.98
C LEU A 18 -2.61 -6.59 4.63
N PHE A 19 -3.23 -5.80 5.50
CA PHE A 19 -4.44 -5.06 5.20
C PHE A 19 -4.15 -3.59 5.06
N GLU A 20 -4.85 -2.96 4.13
CA GLU A 20 -4.88 -1.53 3.94
C GLU A 20 -6.33 -1.04 4.06
N ASN A 21 -6.50 0.16 4.64
CA ASN A 21 -7.78 0.85 4.68
C ASN A 21 -7.59 2.36 4.86
N VAL A 22 -8.69 3.11 4.83
CA VAL A 22 -8.71 4.54 5.16
C VAL A 22 -8.36 4.76 6.64
N GLU A 23 -7.72 5.88 6.94
CA GLU A 23 -7.34 6.23 8.33
C GLU A 23 -8.53 6.31 9.28
N GLY A 24 -9.71 6.71 8.78
CA GLY A 24 -10.94 6.85 9.55
C GLY A 24 -11.43 5.53 10.18
N LEU A 25 -10.97 4.38 9.69
CA LEU A 25 -11.32 3.08 10.27
C LEU A 25 -10.92 2.98 11.74
N VAL A 26 -9.78 3.58 12.13
CA VAL A 26 -9.26 3.55 13.50
C VAL A 26 -10.26 4.13 14.50
N ASN A 27 -10.99 5.17 14.10
CA ASN A 27 -11.92 5.89 14.97
C ASN A 27 -13.38 5.50 14.76
N LEU A 28 -13.66 4.62 13.79
CA LEU A 28 -15.03 4.23 13.44
C LEU A 28 -15.75 3.59 14.63
N LYS A 29 -16.94 4.10 14.96
CA LYS A 29 -17.70 3.73 16.16
C LYS A 29 -16.84 3.76 17.43
N LYS A 30 -16.09 4.85 17.65
CA LYS A 30 -15.19 5.02 18.80
C LYS A 30 -14.12 3.92 18.90
N GLY A 31 -13.66 3.42 17.76
CA GLY A 31 -12.64 2.37 17.65
C GLY A 31 -13.15 0.94 17.84
N GLN A 32 -14.44 0.74 18.12
CA GLN A 32 -15.01 -0.61 18.30
C GLN A 32 -14.78 -1.50 17.09
N VAL A 33 -15.05 -0.98 15.88
CA VAL A 33 -14.90 -1.77 14.64
C VAL A 33 -13.44 -2.19 14.44
N PHE A 34 -12.50 -1.27 14.66
CA PHE A 34 -11.09 -1.54 14.51
C PHE A 34 -10.57 -2.55 15.53
N ASN A 35 -10.99 -2.43 16.79
CA ASN A 35 -10.66 -3.40 17.84
C ASN A 35 -11.24 -4.78 17.53
N THR A 36 -12.48 -4.88 17.04
CA THR A 36 -13.06 -6.15 16.60
C THR A 36 -12.25 -6.82 15.49
N ILE A 37 -11.72 -6.04 14.55
CA ILE A 37 -10.82 -6.57 13.50
C ILE A 37 -9.56 -7.17 14.14
N LEU A 38 -8.90 -6.44 15.04
CA LEU A 38 -7.68 -6.91 15.71
C LEU A 38 -7.94 -8.15 16.56
N THR A 39 -9.05 -8.19 17.31
CA THR A 39 -9.47 -9.36 18.09
C THR A 39 -9.64 -10.59 17.20
N HIS A 40 -10.39 -10.47 16.10
CA HIS A 40 -10.57 -11.60 15.18
C HIS A 40 -9.27 -12.10 14.55
N LEU A 41 -8.31 -11.22 14.27
CA LEU A 41 -7.00 -11.64 13.76
C LEU A 41 -6.17 -12.33 14.86
N ASN A 42 -6.23 -11.82 16.08
CA ASN A 42 -5.58 -12.43 17.24
C ASN A 42 -6.16 -13.83 17.54
N ASP A 43 -7.49 -14.01 17.46
CA ASP A 43 -8.17 -15.30 17.63
C ASP A 43 -7.77 -16.33 16.55
N LEU A 44 -7.24 -15.85 15.41
CA LEU A 44 -6.66 -16.66 14.34
C LEU A 44 -5.14 -16.79 14.44
N ASN A 45 -4.57 -16.50 15.62
CA ASN A 45 -3.15 -16.60 15.96
C ASN A 45 -2.24 -15.67 15.13
N TYR A 46 -2.73 -14.48 14.77
CA TYR A 46 -1.92 -13.43 14.16
C TYR A 46 -1.52 -12.36 15.18
N GLU A 47 -0.22 -12.16 15.34
CA GLU A 47 0.30 -10.98 16.00
C GLU A 47 0.28 -9.80 15.01
N CYS A 48 -0.48 -8.76 15.33
CA CYS A 48 -0.78 -7.66 14.42
C CYS A 48 -0.15 -6.34 14.87
N PHE A 49 0.46 -5.64 13.91
CA PHE A 49 1.04 -4.31 14.05
C PHE A 49 0.33 -3.38 13.08
N TRP A 50 0.08 -2.15 13.48
CA TRP A 50 -0.61 -1.21 12.61
C TRP A 50 -0.07 0.21 12.73
N LYS A 51 -0.20 0.97 11.65
CA LYS A 51 0.17 2.39 11.62
C LYS A 51 -0.58 3.10 10.49
N VAL A 52 -0.89 4.38 10.71
CA VAL A 52 -1.32 5.28 9.64
C VAL A 52 -0.09 5.92 9.00
N LEU A 53 0.09 5.72 7.70
CA LEU A 53 1.20 6.25 6.92
C LEU A 53 0.71 7.33 5.95
N ASN A 54 1.44 8.44 5.83
CA ASN A 54 1.14 9.51 4.88
C ASN A 54 2.16 9.52 3.73
N CYS A 55 1.73 9.66 2.48
CA CYS A 55 2.64 9.71 1.32
C CYS A 55 3.72 10.78 1.41
N SER A 56 3.40 11.95 2.00
CA SER A 56 4.35 13.03 2.22
C SER A 56 5.50 12.67 3.15
N ASP A 57 5.32 11.67 4.02
CA ASP A 57 6.38 11.13 4.87
C ASP A 57 7.28 10.11 4.14
N TYR A 58 7.01 9.84 2.85
CA TYR A 58 7.72 8.85 2.03
C TYR A 58 7.97 9.36 0.60
N GLY A 59 8.39 10.62 0.50
CA GLY A 59 8.97 11.20 -0.72
C GLY A 59 7.98 11.77 -1.74
N ILE A 60 6.67 11.58 -1.57
CA ILE A 60 5.66 12.02 -2.55
C ILE A 60 4.85 13.19 -1.99
N PRO A 61 4.72 14.33 -2.71
CA PRO A 61 4.03 15.53 -2.22
C PRO A 61 2.51 15.38 -2.29
N GLN A 62 1.96 14.41 -1.54
CA GLN A 62 0.53 14.19 -1.41
C GLN A 62 0.17 13.89 0.05
N ASN A 63 -0.86 14.57 0.55
CA ASN A 63 -1.52 14.23 1.81
C ASN A 63 -2.47 13.08 1.57
N ARG A 64 -1.96 11.84 1.68
CA ARG A 64 -2.73 10.60 1.55
C ARG A 64 -2.34 9.63 2.64
N LYS A 65 -3.17 9.66 3.68
CA LYS A 65 -3.06 8.83 4.86
C LYS A 65 -3.81 7.52 4.66
N ARG A 66 -3.15 6.40 4.96
CA ARG A 66 -3.73 5.05 4.93
C ARG A 66 -3.31 4.26 6.15
N LEU A 67 -4.28 3.56 6.71
CA LEU A 67 -4.07 2.58 7.76
C LEU A 67 -3.52 1.31 7.13
N PHE A 68 -2.39 0.84 7.64
CA PHE A 68 -1.87 -0.48 7.33
C PHE A 68 -1.88 -1.34 8.58
N ILE A 69 -2.31 -2.59 8.43
CA ILE A 69 -2.25 -3.65 9.45
C ILE A 69 -1.39 -4.77 8.89
N VAL A 70 -0.26 -5.05 9.53
CA VAL A 70 0.64 -6.15 9.21
C VAL A 70 0.44 -7.21 10.27
N GLY A 71 0.08 -8.43 9.88
CA GLY A 71 -0.10 -9.56 10.79
C GLY A 71 0.88 -10.68 10.47
N PHE A 72 1.49 -11.26 11.49
CA PHE A 72 2.34 -12.44 11.37
C PHE A 72 1.71 -13.60 12.13
N HIS A 73 1.49 -14.72 11.45
CA HIS A 73 0.91 -15.90 12.09
C HIS A 73 1.95 -16.57 13.00
N GLU A 74 1.53 -17.10 14.15
CA GLU A 74 2.42 -17.74 15.14
C GLU A 74 3.34 -18.82 14.56
N SER A 75 2.94 -19.46 13.46
CA SER A 75 3.72 -20.51 12.79
C SER A 75 5.08 -20.04 12.25
N ILE A 76 5.28 -18.72 12.10
CA ILE A 76 6.56 -18.13 11.68
C ILE A 76 7.22 -17.29 12.76
N LEU A 77 6.61 -17.26 13.95
CA LEU A 77 7.12 -16.55 15.11
C LEU A 77 7.81 -17.56 16.02
N HIS A 78 9.11 -17.37 16.25
CA HIS A 78 9.85 -18.21 17.19
C HIS A 78 9.57 -17.77 18.64
N LYS A 79 9.23 -18.71 19.52
CA LYS A 79 8.77 -18.44 20.91
C LYS A 79 9.72 -17.59 21.78
N ASN A 80 11.01 -17.49 21.42
CA ASN A 80 12.04 -16.81 22.21
C ASN A 80 12.48 -15.46 21.63
N ASP A 81 11.79 -14.99 20.59
CA ASP A 81 12.22 -13.86 19.77
C ASP A 81 11.38 -12.63 20.12
N SER A 82 12.01 -11.46 20.34
CA SER A 82 11.24 -10.22 20.45
C SER A 82 10.51 -9.95 19.13
N HIS A 83 9.19 -9.90 19.16
CA HIS A 83 8.34 -9.78 17.97
C HIS A 83 8.06 -8.34 17.55
N LYS A 84 8.98 -7.40 17.79
CA LYS A 84 8.72 -5.98 17.47
C LYS A 84 8.90 -5.70 15.98
N PHE A 85 7.83 -5.81 15.20
CA PHE A 85 7.79 -5.25 13.86
C PHE A 85 7.70 -3.72 13.93
N GLU A 86 8.65 -3.04 13.29
CA GLU A 86 8.63 -1.60 13.14
C GLU A 86 8.22 -1.22 11.72
N PHE A 87 7.32 -0.25 11.59
CA PHE A 87 6.99 0.36 10.31
C PHE A 87 8.17 1.16 9.76
N PRO A 88 8.26 1.35 8.43
CA PRO A 88 9.37 2.09 7.83
C PRO A 88 9.51 3.49 8.47
N PRO A 89 10.76 3.94 8.70
CA PRO A 89 11.00 5.29 9.19
C PRO A 89 10.56 6.32 8.13
N LYS A 90 10.11 7.48 8.59
CA LYS A 90 9.75 8.59 7.70
C LYS A 90 10.98 9.09 6.95
N THR A 91 10.78 9.54 5.72
CA THR A 91 11.79 10.21 4.90
C THR A 91 11.35 11.65 4.63
N SER A 92 12.28 12.48 4.16
CA SER A 92 11.96 13.79 3.62
C SER A 92 11.16 13.67 2.30
N LEU A 93 10.50 14.76 1.93
CA LEU A 93 9.94 14.93 0.58
C LEU A 93 11.08 14.89 -0.45
N LYS A 94 10.87 14.17 -1.55
CA LYS A 94 11.84 14.10 -2.65
C LYS A 94 11.75 15.33 -3.55
N TYR A 95 10.53 15.83 -3.69
CA TYR A 95 10.17 17.02 -4.47
C TYR A 95 8.83 17.56 -3.95
N ASN A 96 8.57 18.85 -4.17
CA ASN A 96 7.27 19.47 -3.90
C ASN A 96 6.31 19.28 -5.10
N LEU A 97 5.03 19.65 -4.92
CA LEU A 97 3.99 19.50 -5.94
C LEU A 97 4.36 20.18 -7.27
N SER A 98 4.96 21.37 -7.19
CA SER A 98 5.34 22.15 -8.36
C SER A 98 6.47 21.51 -9.16
N GLU A 99 7.49 21.01 -8.46
CA GLU A 99 8.58 20.24 -9.05
C GLU A 99 8.09 18.92 -9.65
N GLY A 100 7.21 18.22 -8.93
CA GLY A 100 6.70 16.90 -9.35
C GLY A 100 5.80 16.93 -10.58
N LEU A 101 5.07 18.02 -10.79
CA LEU A 101 4.13 18.19 -11.91
C LEU A 101 4.58 19.24 -12.93
N GLY A 102 5.75 19.85 -12.74
CA GLY A 102 6.34 20.83 -13.66
C GLY A 102 5.55 22.13 -13.81
N ARG A 103 4.84 22.57 -12.76
CA ARG A 103 3.97 23.77 -12.80
C ARG A 103 4.01 24.54 -11.48
N PRO A 104 3.97 25.87 -11.47
CA PRO A 104 4.14 26.66 -10.24
C PRO A 104 2.83 26.75 -9.44
N PHE A 105 2.53 25.78 -8.59
CA PHE A 105 1.32 25.79 -7.74
C PHE A 105 1.47 26.64 -6.48
N ASN A 106 0.35 27.15 -5.98
CA ASN A 106 0.24 27.84 -4.70
C ASN A 106 0.35 26.93 -3.46
N GLN A 107 0.50 25.61 -3.66
CA GLN A 107 0.62 24.62 -2.60
C GLN A 107 1.83 23.72 -2.85
N GLN A 108 2.50 23.32 -1.77
CA GLN A 108 3.66 22.42 -1.85
C GLN A 108 3.27 20.93 -1.86
N ILE A 109 2.08 20.59 -1.36
CA ILE A 109 1.61 19.21 -1.19
C ILE A 109 0.18 19.11 -1.71
N ALA A 110 -0.08 18.13 -2.58
CA ALA A 110 -1.42 17.85 -3.09
C ALA A 110 -2.33 17.27 -2.00
N ARG A 111 -3.63 17.50 -2.15
CA ARG A 111 -4.66 16.90 -1.30
C ARG A 111 -4.84 15.40 -1.61
N THR A 112 -5.52 14.69 -0.72
CA THR A 112 -5.95 13.30 -1.01
C THR A 112 -6.83 13.30 -2.25
N ILE A 113 -6.69 12.28 -3.08
CA ILE A 113 -7.60 12.00 -4.20
C ILE A 113 -8.68 11.01 -3.70
N PRO A 114 -9.89 11.46 -3.31
CA PRO A 114 -10.99 10.60 -2.92
C PRO A 114 -11.82 10.16 -4.14
N VAL A 115 -12.82 9.31 -3.90
CA VAL A 115 -13.91 9.09 -4.85
C VAL A 115 -14.95 10.19 -4.65
N GLY A 116 -15.07 11.12 -5.61
CA GLY A 116 -15.97 12.28 -5.53
C GLY A 116 -15.23 13.59 -5.28
N GLY A 117 -15.96 14.71 -5.11
CA GLY A 117 -15.38 16.05 -4.84
C GLY A 117 -14.56 16.68 -5.97
N ARG A 118 -14.46 16.00 -7.13
CA ARG A 118 -13.77 16.53 -8.30
C ARG A 118 -14.54 17.72 -8.86
N ASN A 119 -13.84 18.74 -9.33
CA ASN A 119 -14.41 20.00 -9.84
C ASN A 119 -15.17 20.82 -8.78
N SER A 120 -15.01 20.53 -7.48
CA SER A 120 -15.53 21.41 -6.43
C SER A 120 -14.85 22.79 -6.49
N PRO A 121 -15.55 23.88 -6.12
CA PRO A 121 -14.97 25.23 -6.04
C PRO A 121 -13.67 25.26 -5.22
N LEU A 122 -12.72 26.14 -5.54
CA LEU A 122 -11.38 26.12 -4.92
C LEU A 122 -11.39 26.29 -3.39
N ASP A 123 -12.38 26.99 -2.87
CA ASP A 123 -12.64 27.26 -1.46
C ASP A 123 -13.48 26.17 -0.76
N ASP A 124 -14.03 25.20 -1.52
CA ASP A 124 -14.77 24.07 -0.97
C ASP A 124 -13.83 23.10 -0.25
N ARG A 125 -14.28 22.59 0.90
CA ARG A 125 -13.57 21.54 1.66
C ARG A 125 -13.41 20.23 0.89
N GLN A 126 -14.26 19.98 -0.10
CA GLN A 126 -14.23 18.80 -0.96
C GLN A 126 -13.27 18.95 -2.14
N ASN A 127 -12.82 20.17 -2.45
CA ASN A 127 -11.88 20.39 -3.55
C ASN A 127 -10.56 19.69 -3.28
N TRP A 128 -10.18 18.82 -4.20
CA TRP A 128 -8.92 18.10 -4.16
C TRP A 128 -8.08 18.25 -5.43
N ASP A 129 -8.73 18.56 -6.56
CA ASP A 129 -8.12 18.60 -7.88
C ASP A 129 -7.79 20.02 -8.36
N GLY A 130 -8.39 21.06 -7.77
CA GLY A 130 -8.16 22.47 -8.13
C GLY A 130 -7.04 23.13 -7.34
N TYR A 131 -6.14 23.80 -8.06
CA TYR A 131 -5.00 24.56 -7.53
C TYR A 131 -4.84 25.88 -8.30
N THR A 132 -4.23 26.89 -7.68
CA THR A 132 -3.91 28.17 -8.34
C THR A 132 -2.47 28.16 -8.82
N LEU A 133 -2.23 28.58 -10.05
CA LEU A 133 -0.89 28.79 -10.59
C LEU A 133 -0.36 30.17 -10.18
N LEU A 134 0.81 30.21 -9.54
CA LEU A 134 1.36 31.43 -8.91
C LEU A 134 1.65 32.57 -9.91
N GLN A 135 2.09 32.24 -11.11
CA GLN A 135 2.51 33.24 -12.09
C GLN A 135 1.33 33.86 -12.83
N SER A 136 0.35 33.04 -13.22
CA SER A 136 -0.81 33.49 -14.00
C SER A 136 -2.04 33.81 -13.14
N GLN A 137 -2.05 33.41 -11.86
CA GLN A 137 -3.22 33.45 -10.98
C GLN A 137 -4.44 32.70 -11.53
N THR A 138 -4.22 31.75 -12.44
CA THR A 138 -5.28 30.93 -13.05
C THR A 138 -5.48 29.62 -12.30
N GLU A 139 -6.70 29.09 -12.38
CA GLU A 139 -7.03 27.77 -11.88
C GLU A 139 -6.45 26.67 -12.77
N TYR A 140 -5.92 25.62 -12.15
CA TYR A 140 -5.52 24.38 -12.80
C TYR A 140 -6.20 23.20 -12.11
N ARG A 141 -6.76 22.28 -12.90
CA ARG A 141 -7.37 21.04 -12.44
C ARG A 141 -6.48 19.86 -12.77
N LEU A 142 -6.14 19.07 -11.75
CA LEU A 142 -5.31 17.88 -11.91
C LEU A 142 -5.92 16.94 -12.96
N SER A 143 -5.09 16.59 -13.94
CA SER A 143 -5.39 15.56 -14.92
C SER A 143 -5.22 14.15 -14.32
N ILE A 144 -5.65 13.13 -15.07
CA ILE A 144 -5.39 11.72 -14.74
C ILE A 144 -3.88 11.46 -14.65
N GLN A 145 -3.09 12.09 -15.53
CA GLN A 145 -1.64 11.93 -15.52
C GLN A 145 -0.99 12.54 -14.27
N ASP A 146 -1.44 13.72 -13.85
CA ASP A 146 -0.95 14.32 -12.61
C ASP A 146 -1.32 13.44 -11.40
N CYS A 147 -2.53 12.89 -11.41
CA CYS A 147 -2.99 11.96 -10.38
C CYS A 147 -2.17 10.66 -10.34
N LEU A 148 -1.79 10.11 -11.49
CA LEU A 148 -0.91 8.95 -11.60
C LEU A 148 0.45 9.23 -10.97
N LEU A 149 1.07 10.36 -11.32
CA LEU A 149 2.34 10.80 -10.75
C LEU A 149 2.26 10.98 -9.23
N LEU A 150 1.18 11.58 -8.73
CA LEU A 150 0.95 11.78 -7.30
C LEU A 150 0.66 10.48 -6.52
N GLN A 151 0.20 9.44 -7.20
CA GLN A 151 0.07 8.08 -6.65
C GLN A 151 1.34 7.24 -6.87
N ASN A 152 2.39 7.86 -7.42
CA ASN A 152 3.67 7.25 -7.79
C ASN A 152 3.54 6.10 -8.80
N PHE A 153 2.51 6.15 -9.65
CA PHE A 153 2.42 5.29 -10.82
C PHE A 153 3.42 5.72 -11.88
N GLN A 154 3.79 4.75 -12.69
CA GLN A 154 4.59 4.99 -13.87
C GLN A 154 3.79 5.70 -14.96
N THR A 155 4.49 6.54 -15.73
CA THR A 155 3.85 7.44 -16.70
C THR A 155 3.16 6.71 -17.85
N SER A 156 3.56 5.47 -18.14
CA SER A 156 2.94 4.63 -19.17
C SER A 156 1.73 3.84 -18.67
N PHE A 157 1.41 3.89 -17.38
CA PHE A 157 0.27 3.17 -16.83
C PHE A 157 -1.03 3.81 -17.31
N GLN A 158 -2.00 2.97 -17.72
CA GLN A 158 -3.30 3.42 -18.20
C GLN A 158 -4.42 2.74 -17.44
N PHE A 159 -5.38 3.52 -16.95
CA PHE A 159 -6.62 3.01 -16.39
C PHE A 159 -7.64 2.73 -17.48
N CYS A 160 -8.48 1.72 -17.26
CA CYS A 160 -9.49 1.31 -18.23
C CYS A 160 -10.80 2.10 -18.07
N GLY A 161 -11.55 2.24 -19.16
CA GLY A 161 -12.89 2.82 -19.19
C GLY A 161 -12.93 4.34 -19.31
N CYS A 162 -14.11 4.93 -19.13
CA CYS A 162 -14.33 6.37 -19.27
C CYS A 162 -13.61 7.17 -18.16
N GLN A 163 -13.43 8.47 -18.39
CA GLN A 163 -12.69 9.35 -17.49
C GLN A 163 -13.15 9.26 -16.02
N THR A 164 -14.47 9.25 -15.79
CA THR A 164 -15.07 9.10 -14.44
C THR A 164 -14.67 7.78 -13.78
N SER A 165 -14.65 6.68 -14.55
CA SER A 165 -14.19 5.37 -14.06
C SER A 165 -12.71 5.40 -13.69
N GLN A 166 -11.88 6.07 -14.49
CA GLN A 166 -10.45 6.18 -14.23
C GLN A 166 -10.16 6.96 -12.94
N TYR A 167 -10.84 8.09 -12.70
CA TYR A 167 -10.72 8.82 -11.43
C TYR A 167 -11.19 8.00 -10.23
N LYS A 168 -12.26 7.20 -10.38
CA LYS A 168 -12.69 6.27 -9.34
C LYS A 168 -11.63 5.20 -9.05
N GLN A 169 -10.96 4.68 -10.07
CA GLN A 169 -9.86 3.72 -9.88
C GLN A 169 -8.69 4.37 -9.13
N ILE A 170 -8.23 5.54 -9.57
CA ILE A 170 -7.16 6.30 -8.89
C ILE A 170 -7.51 6.58 -7.43
N GLY A 171 -8.72 7.11 -7.17
CA GLY A 171 -9.14 7.47 -5.82
C GLY A 171 -9.15 6.30 -4.84
N ASN A 172 -9.41 5.09 -5.35
CA ASN A 172 -9.42 3.85 -4.58
C ASN A 172 -8.07 3.12 -4.51
N THR A 173 -7.02 3.61 -5.19
CA THR A 173 -5.76 2.89 -5.27
C THR A 173 -4.87 3.13 -4.04
N ILE A 174 -3.98 2.20 -3.72
CA ILE A 174 -2.91 2.41 -2.73
C ILE A 174 -1.72 3.05 -3.44
N PRO A 175 -1.15 4.16 -2.93
CA PRO A 175 0.05 4.78 -3.46
C PRO A 175 1.20 3.78 -3.54
N THR A 176 1.85 3.68 -4.69
CA THR A 176 2.84 2.62 -4.92
C THR A 176 4.09 2.80 -4.03
N ASN A 177 4.42 4.04 -3.67
CA ASN A 177 5.53 4.34 -2.76
C ASN A 177 5.29 3.75 -1.36
N LEU A 178 4.08 3.89 -0.81
CA LEU A 178 3.73 3.33 0.49
C LEU A 178 3.77 1.80 0.47
N SER A 179 3.26 1.17 -0.59
CA SER A 179 3.35 -0.27 -0.78
C SER A 179 4.80 -0.75 -0.87
N PHE A 180 5.65 -0.02 -1.59
CA PHE A 180 7.06 -0.36 -1.75
C PHE A 180 7.82 -0.31 -0.42
N VAL A 181 7.77 0.83 0.29
CA VAL A 181 8.52 0.99 1.55
C VAL A 181 8.03 0.03 2.63
N LEU A 182 6.74 -0.27 2.66
CA LEU A 182 6.17 -1.23 3.60
C LEU A 182 6.57 -2.67 3.24
N GLY A 183 6.53 -3.03 1.95
CA GLY A 183 6.97 -4.33 1.45
C GLY A 183 8.43 -4.63 1.79
N GLU A 184 9.34 -3.66 1.55
CA GLU A 184 10.75 -3.77 1.92
C GLU A 184 10.94 -4.00 3.42
N GLN A 185 10.19 -3.28 4.25
CA GLN A 185 10.26 -3.41 5.70
C GLN A 185 9.74 -4.78 6.18
N ILE A 186 8.65 -5.30 5.60
CA ILE A 186 8.15 -6.65 5.88
C ILE A 186 9.17 -7.71 5.47
N ILE A 187 9.76 -7.60 4.28
CA ILE A 187 10.80 -8.53 3.80
C ILE A 187 12.01 -8.52 4.73
N LYS A 188 12.46 -7.34 5.15
CA LYS A 188 13.55 -7.18 6.12
C LYS A 188 13.24 -7.91 7.42
N TYR A 189 12.04 -7.74 7.96
CA TYR A 189 11.60 -8.42 9.18
C TYR A 189 11.55 -9.95 9.01
N LEU A 190 10.96 -10.46 7.91
CA LEU A 190 10.89 -11.89 7.64
C LEU A 190 12.28 -12.54 7.46
N LYS A 191 13.24 -11.81 6.87
CA LYS A 191 14.65 -12.25 6.79
C LYS A 191 15.30 -12.36 8.17
N GLN A 192 15.06 -11.39 9.05
CA GLN A 192 15.56 -11.43 10.45
C GLN A 192 15.00 -12.64 11.20
N LYS A 193 13.72 -12.97 10.97
CA LYS A 193 13.06 -14.17 11.50
C LYS A 193 13.47 -15.47 10.80
N LYS A 194 14.47 -15.44 9.90
CA LYS A 194 14.98 -16.60 9.14
C LYS A 194 13.89 -17.37 8.39
N TYR A 195 12.76 -16.74 8.09
CA TYR A 195 11.60 -17.40 7.48
C TYR A 195 11.94 -18.06 6.14
N PHE A 196 12.81 -17.43 5.34
CA PHE A 196 13.21 -17.93 4.03
C PHE A 196 14.32 -19.00 4.07
N GLN A 197 14.88 -19.33 5.24
CA GLN A 197 16.05 -20.22 5.37
C GLN A 197 15.70 -21.69 5.66
N THR A 198 14.43 -22.01 5.91
CA THR A 198 14.01 -23.30 6.51
C THR A 198 13.71 -24.45 5.54
N LYS A 199 13.91 -24.32 4.22
CA LYS A 199 13.74 -25.46 3.28
C LYS A 199 15.08 -26.02 2.79
N LYS A 200 15.45 -27.22 3.27
CA LYS A 200 16.44 -28.10 2.61
C LYS A 200 15.96 -28.39 1.17
N ARG A 201 16.87 -28.21 0.21
CA ARG A 201 16.70 -28.55 -1.21
C ARG A 201 16.24 -30.01 -1.35
N GLY A 202 15.01 -30.23 -1.78
CA GLY A 202 14.49 -31.58 -2.05
C GLY A 202 13.27 -31.61 -2.95
N SER A 203 12.47 -30.54 -3.03
CA SER A 203 11.30 -30.48 -3.91
C SER A 203 10.78 -29.05 -4.08
N ASN A 204 11.67 -28.10 -4.42
CA ASN A 204 11.18 -26.82 -4.93
C ASN A 204 10.87 -26.99 -6.42
N PRO A 205 9.63 -26.77 -6.89
CA PRO A 205 9.44 -26.54 -8.32
C PRO A 205 10.33 -25.35 -8.70
N GLN A 206 11.27 -25.58 -9.60
CA GLN A 206 12.15 -24.52 -10.10
C GLN A 206 11.28 -23.51 -10.85
N ILE A 207 10.94 -22.40 -10.20
CA ILE A 207 10.49 -21.23 -10.93
C ILE A 207 11.74 -20.66 -11.61
N GLN A 208 11.88 -20.90 -12.91
CA GLN A 208 12.84 -20.17 -13.73
C GLN A 208 12.34 -18.73 -13.92
N TYR A 209 12.96 -17.81 -13.21
CA TYR A 209 12.72 -16.38 -13.39
C TYR A 209 13.45 -15.89 -14.63
N ARG A 210 12.73 -15.27 -15.57
CA ARG A 210 13.38 -14.52 -16.66
C ARG A 210 14.09 -13.31 -16.03
N LYS A 211 15.43 -13.31 -16.06
CA LYS A 211 16.20 -12.08 -15.82
C LYS A 211 15.93 -11.13 -16.98
N THR A 212 15.02 -10.18 -16.80
CA THR A 212 14.91 -9.03 -17.70
C THR A 212 15.93 -7.98 -17.28
N PRO A 213 16.71 -7.41 -18.22
CA PRO A 213 17.79 -6.46 -17.92
C PRO A 213 17.28 -5.06 -17.56
N TYR A 214 15.96 -4.85 -17.56
CA TYR A 214 15.35 -3.57 -17.22
C TYR A 214 14.87 -3.58 -15.78
N LEU A 215 15.47 -2.74 -14.92
CA LEU A 215 14.96 -2.37 -13.60
C LEU A 215 13.63 -1.63 -13.77
N ASN A 216 12.53 -2.34 -14.03
CA ASN A 216 11.31 -1.65 -14.39
C ASN A 216 10.03 -2.51 -14.25
N TYR A 217 9.00 -1.93 -13.61
CA TYR A 217 7.57 -2.30 -13.57
C TYR A 217 7.18 -3.63 -12.87
N GLY A 218 8.10 -4.58 -12.68
CA GLY A 218 7.81 -5.87 -12.03
C GLY A 218 7.72 -5.82 -10.50
N GLN A 219 8.60 -5.09 -9.81
CA GLN A 219 8.76 -5.22 -8.36
C GLN A 219 7.56 -4.80 -7.49
N PHE A 220 6.57 -4.08 -8.00
CA PHE A 220 5.40 -3.62 -7.23
C PHE A 220 4.41 -4.76 -6.92
N GLY A 221 3.87 -5.38 -7.97
CA GLY A 221 3.10 -6.62 -7.84
C GLY A 221 4.02 -7.74 -7.40
N GLU A 222 5.20 -7.85 -7.99
CA GLU A 222 6.11 -8.95 -7.73
C GLU A 222 6.68 -8.94 -6.31
N CYS A 223 6.87 -7.83 -5.56
CA CYS A 223 7.29 -7.91 -4.15
C CYS A 223 6.16 -8.25 -3.19
N MET A 224 4.93 -7.74 -3.41
CA MET A 224 3.76 -8.12 -2.62
C MET A 224 3.30 -9.54 -2.95
N ILE A 225 3.32 -9.92 -4.23
CA ILE A 225 3.12 -11.28 -4.73
C ILE A 225 4.32 -12.15 -4.35
N LYS A 226 5.58 -11.69 -4.30
CA LYS A 226 6.72 -12.48 -3.77
C LYS A 226 6.54 -12.69 -2.28
N ALA A 227 6.17 -11.66 -1.51
CA ALA A 227 5.91 -11.81 -0.08
C ALA A 227 4.74 -12.78 0.16
N GLN A 228 3.63 -12.63 -0.56
CA GLN A 228 2.48 -13.54 -0.49
C GLN A 228 2.79 -14.95 -1.02
N LEU A 229 3.38 -15.10 -2.20
CA LEU A 229 3.76 -16.38 -2.81
C LEU A 229 4.86 -17.11 -2.05
N LEU A 230 5.87 -16.42 -1.51
CA LEU A 230 6.87 -17.05 -0.64
C LEU A 230 6.22 -17.54 0.66
N CYS A 231 5.20 -16.84 1.15
CA CYS A 231 4.37 -17.32 2.26
C CYS A 231 3.55 -18.58 1.87
N PHE A 232 3.04 -18.67 0.64
CA PHE A 232 2.26 -19.82 0.15
C PHE A 232 3.10 -21.03 -0.28
N GLN A 233 4.31 -20.82 -0.82
CA GLN A 233 5.23 -21.90 -1.24
C GLN A 233 5.66 -22.81 -0.09
N ASN A 234 5.57 -22.35 1.15
CA ASN A 234 5.83 -23.15 2.35
C ASN A 234 4.66 -24.06 2.76
N GLN A 235 3.51 -24.02 2.07
CA GLN A 235 2.29 -24.72 2.49
C GLN A 235 1.67 -25.67 1.43
N HIS A 236 2.33 -25.93 0.29
CA HIS A 236 1.76 -26.74 -0.80
C HIS A 236 0.37 -26.25 -1.30
N ILE A 237 0.03 -24.98 -1.10
CA ILE A 237 -1.23 -24.40 -1.58
C ILE A 237 -0.98 -23.84 -2.98
N ARG A 238 -1.62 -24.42 -4.00
CA ARG A 238 -1.70 -23.82 -5.34
C ARG A 238 -2.55 -22.55 -5.30
N THR A 239 -2.05 -21.46 -5.87
CA THR A 239 -2.84 -20.24 -6.05
C THR A 239 -3.47 -20.25 -7.44
N ALA A 240 -4.53 -19.46 -7.65
CA ALA A 240 -5.15 -19.30 -8.98
C ALA A 240 -4.23 -18.64 -10.01
N PHE A 241 -3.04 -18.18 -9.60
CA PHE A 241 -2.04 -17.52 -10.42
C PHE A 241 -0.77 -18.37 -10.62
N GLY A 242 -0.78 -19.65 -10.21
CA GLY A 242 0.35 -20.57 -10.25
C GLY A 242 0.50 -21.36 -8.96
#